data_AF-A0A2T5EXN2-F1
#
_entry.id   AF-A0A2T5EXN2-F1
#
_cell.length_a   1.000
_cell.length_b   1.000
_cell.length_c   1.000
_cell.angle_alpha   90.00
_cell.angle_beta   90.00
_cell.angle_gamma   90.00
#
_symmetry.space_group_name_H-M   'P 1'
#
loop_
_entity.id
_entity.type
_entity.pdbx_description
1 polymer ?
#
loop_
_entity_poly.entity_id
_entity_poly.type
_entity_poly.pdbx_seq_one_letter_code
_entity_poly.pdbx_strand_id
1 'polypeptide(L)'
;MNQPFDEVEIVVAAYSALNNEVSNYASFNSNHQAVFSLKDNDGRLVNADAADLALASSYVGSRWLLSSSLINWSKRADLVPDGPFNVNHDDFDGSSERITSIEVFKSLEQDPVQFANGTAIQELPDEHPRVVFGRVNMNDVGGVEGSDITVPLQVQYWNGDAFVNNASDSFTDIDSEIDGSPTVIWPEGATTSVTLQGYADVKSGISNGFSAKQDPNFITREQVEIWQALNSTTNALPWLMFDWDQNGTDEENPSTVVTFGIYRGNDRVIYRGESGLTGQ
;
A
#
# COMPACT_ATOMS: atom_id res chain seq x y z
N MET A 1 4.37 2.56 -0.37
CA MET A 1 4.44 4.03 -0.53
C MET A 1 3.96 4.40 -1.94
N ASN A 2 3.56 5.65 -2.20
CA ASN A 2 2.71 6.16 -3.30
C ASN A 2 1.18 6.10 -3.04
N GLN A 3 0.76 5.87 -1.79
CA GLN A 3 -0.65 5.98 -1.39
C GLN A 3 -0.96 7.44 -1.01
N PRO A 4 -1.96 8.10 -1.61
CA PRO A 4 -2.44 9.40 -1.13
C PRO A 4 -2.94 9.32 0.31
N PHE A 5 -2.61 10.33 1.10
CA PHE A 5 -3.29 10.52 2.38
C PHE A 5 -4.75 10.89 2.11
N ASP A 6 -5.66 10.40 2.96
CA ASP A 6 -7.10 10.74 2.86
C ASP A 6 -7.30 12.25 2.81
N GLU A 7 -6.60 12.97 3.68
CA GLU A 7 -6.55 14.42 3.69
C GLU A 7 -5.30 14.93 4.43
N VAL A 8 -4.71 16.01 3.92
CA VAL A 8 -3.66 16.79 4.58
C VAL A 8 -4.19 18.21 4.77
N GLU A 9 -4.37 18.60 6.02
CA GLU A 9 -4.81 19.95 6.40
C GLU A 9 -3.69 20.70 7.13
N ILE A 10 -3.41 21.94 6.69
CA ILE A 10 -2.44 22.81 7.37
C ILE A 10 -2.98 24.22 7.44
N VAL A 11 -2.81 24.85 8.60
CA VAL A 11 -3.20 26.25 8.82
C VAL A 11 -1.99 27.05 9.28
N VAL A 12 -1.64 28.09 8.52
CA VAL A 12 -0.57 29.04 8.88
C VAL A 12 -1.17 30.43 9.06
N ALA A 13 -0.98 31.03 10.23
CA ALA A 13 -1.46 32.38 10.53
C ALA A 13 -0.35 33.42 10.32
N ALA A 14 -0.69 34.54 9.70
CA ALA A 14 0.21 35.66 9.49
C ALA A 14 0.27 36.58 10.72
N TYR A 15 1.49 36.90 11.15
CA TYR A 15 1.77 37.79 12.27
C TYR A 15 2.58 39.01 11.80
N SER A 16 2.33 40.15 12.43
CA SER A 16 3.13 41.36 12.25
C SER A 16 4.50 41.24 12.94
N ALA A 17 5.42 42.16 12.64
CA ALA A 17 6.73 42.23 13.31
C ALA A 17 6.67 42.43 14.84
N LEU A 18 5.51 42.82 15.38
CA LEU A 18 5.26 42.94 16.82
C LEU A 18 4.61 41.67 17.42
N ASN A 19 4.57 40.58 16.66
CA ASN A 19 3.98 39.30 17.06
C ASN A 19 2.48 39.36 17.39
N ASN A 20 1.75 40.25 16.71
CA ASN A 20 0.28 40.24 16.71
C ASN A 20 -0.24 39.66 15.40
N GLU A 21 -1.19 38.72 15.48
CA GLU A 21 -1.89 38.20 14.29
C GLU A 21 -2.53 39.37 13.54
N VAL A 22 -2.27 39.46 12.24
CA VAL A 22 -2.89 40.51 11.40
C VAL A 22 -4.33 40.12 11.07
N SER A 23 -5.10 40.97 10.39
CA SER A 23 -6.50 40.65 10.04
C SER A 23 -6.79 40.61 8.54
N ASN A 24 -5.90 41.15 7.71
CA ASN A 24 -6.15 41.44 6.30
C ASN A 24 -5.08 40.87 5.35
N TYR A 25 -4.32 39.87 5.78
CA TYR A 25 -3.24 39.31 4.96
C TYR A 25 -3.75 38.74 3.62
N ALA A 26 -4.90 38.07 3.66
CA ALA A 26 -5.59 37.55 2.49
C ALA A 26 -6.01 38.63 1.48
N SER A 27 -6.08 39.90 1.89
CA SER A 27 -6.44 41.02 1.01
C SER A 27 -5.26 41.55 0.18
N PHE A 28 -4.03 41.15 0.48
CA PHE A 28 -2.89 41.48 -0.37
C PHE A 28 -3.00 40.79 -1.73
N ASN A 29 -2.41 41.40 -2.76
CA ASN A 29 -2.23 40.72 -4.05
C ASN A 29 -1.41 39.44 -3.82
N SER A 30 -1.70 38.37 -4.59
CA SER A 30 -1.01 37.08 -4.48
C SER A 30 0.51 37.21 -4.58
N ASN A 31 1.03 38.19 -5.32
CA ASN A 31 2.48 38.42 -5.45
C ASN A 31 3.14 38.92 -4.14
N HIS A 32 2.36 39.39 -3.17
CA HIS A 32 2.80 39.82 -1.84
C HIS A 32 2.48 38.79 -0.75
N GLN A 33 1.77 37.72 -1.08
CA GLN A 33 1.46 36.66 -0.14
C GLN A 33 2.63 35.67 -0.06
N ALA A 34 2.83 35.08 1.12
CA ALA A 34 3.80 34.03 1.31
C ALA A 34 3.41 32.77 0.54
N VAL A 35 4.40 32.00 0.13
CA VAL A 35 4.21 30.72 -0.58
C VAL A 35 4.80 29.62 0.29
N PHE A 36 4.18 28.45 0.31
CA PHE A 36 4.57 27.34 1.18
C PHE A 36 4.85 26.08 0.37
N SER A 37 5.74 25.21 0.87
CA SER A 37 5.89 23.82 0.43
C SER A 37 6.01 22.90 1.64
N LEU A 38 5.78 21.60 1.44
CA LEU A 38 6.10 20.58 2.43
C LEU A 38 7.35 19.82 2.02
N LYS A 39 8.14 19.45 3.01
CA LYS A 39 9.37 18.69 2.85
C LYS A 39 9.45 17.59 3.88
N ASP A 40 10.13 16.53 3.50
CA ASP A 40 10.64 15.53 4.40
C ASP A 40 12.16 15.43 4.29
N ASN A 41 12.77 14.71 5.23
CA ASN A 41 14.22 14.52 5.26
C ASN A 41 14.80 13.82 4.03
N ASP A 42 13.98 13.07 3.27
CA ASP A 42 14.44 12.31 2.10
C ASP A 42 13.89 12.85 0.77
N GLY A 43 13.12 13.94 0.79
CA GLY A 43 12.56 14.56 -0.42
C GLY A 43 11.61 13.64 -1.20
N ARG A 44 10.83 12.83 -0.49
CA ARG A 44 9.89 11.84 -1.04
C ARG A 44 8.43 12.26 -0.96
N LEU A 45 8.09 13.37 -0.32
CA LEU A 45 6.75 13.94 -0.44
C LEU A 45 6.47 14.42 -1.87
N VAL A 46 5.34 14.00 -2.42
CA VAL A 46 4.87 14.33 -3.77
C VAL A 46 3.59 15.16 -3.67
N ASN A 47 3.34 16.02 -4.68
CA ASN A 47 2.24 17.00 -4.69
C ASN A 47 2.32 17.99 -3.52
N ALA A 48 3.54 18.28 -3.10
CA ALA A 48 3.89 19.01 -1.88
C ALA A 48 4.74 20.26 -2.18
N ASP A 49 5.04 20.53 -3.45
CA ASP A 49 5.81 21.70 -3.83
C ASP A 49 4.96 22.98 -3.82
N ALA A 50 5.62 24.13 -3.97
CA ALA A 50 4.96 25.43 -3.92
C ALA A 50 3.85 25.61 -4.97
N ALA A 51 4.00 25.03 -6.16
CA ALA A 51 3.00 25.13 -7.22
C ALA A 51 1.81 24.22 -6.92
N ASP A 52 2.07 23.00 -6.46
CA ASP A 52 1.03 22.03 -6.09
C ASP A 52 0.18 22.55 -4.92
N LEU A 53 0.84 23.03 -3.85
CA LEU A 53 0.13 23.56 -2.68
C LEU A 53 -0.66 24.83 -3.00
N ALA A 54 -0.22 25.65 -3.95
CA ALA A 54 -0.98 26.83 -4.39
C ALA A 54 -2.32 26.47 -5.06
N LEU A 55 -2.42 25.28 -5.67
CA LEU A 55 -3.68 24.79 -6.25
C LEU A 55 -4.63 24.22 -5.18
N ALA A 56 -4.09 23.75 -4.06
CA ALA A 56 -4.83 23.11 -2.97
C ALA A 56 -5.04 24.01 -1.74
N SER A 57 -4.67 25.29 -1.83
CA SER A 57 -4.72 26.21 -0.68
C SER A 57 -5.43 27.52 -1.00
N SER A 58 -5.82 28.22 0.06
CA SER A 58 -6.40 29.55 -0.03
C SER A 58 -6.02 30.42 1.17
N TYR A 59 -6.05 31.74 0.97
CA TYR A 59 -5.90 32.70 2.05
C TYR A 59 -7.28 33.21 2.50
N VAL A 60 -7.55 33.15 3.80
CA VAL A 60 -8.77 33.69 4.43
C VAL A 60 -8.39 34.52 5.66
N GLY A 61 -8.69 35.82 5.62
CA GLY A 61 -8.34 36.76 6.70
C GLY A 61 -6.83 36.86 6.90
N SER A 62 -6.33 36.27 7.98
CA SER A 62 -4.89 36.19 8.33
C SER A 62 -4.25 34.86 7.99
N ARG A 63 -5.03 33.88 7.51
CA ARG A 63 -4.63 32.48 7.49
C ARG A 63 -4.46 31.97 6.08
N TRP A 64 -3.38 31.25 5.85
CA TRP A 64 -3.23 30.32 4.74
C TRP A 64 -3.79 28.96 5.19
N LEU A 65 -4.66 28.38 4.38
CA LEU A 65 -5.30 27.10 4.66
C LEU A 65 -5.03 26.15 3.49
N LEU A 66 -4.41 25.01 3.77
CA LEU A 66 -4.23 23.89 2.86
C LEU A 66 -5.26 22.80 3.18
N SER A 67 -5.88 22.23 2.16
CA SER A 67 -6.59 20.95 2.22
C SER A 67 -6.32 20.20 0.92
N SER A 68 -5.68 19.04 1.01
CA SER A 68 -5.29 18.23 -0.15
C SER A 68 -5.41 16.74 0.14
N SER A 69 -6.02 16.00 -0.77
CA SER A 69 -6.07 14.53 -0.78
C SER A 69 -5.13 13.92 -1.83
N LEU A 70 -4.21 14.73 -2.39
CA LEU A 70 -3.28 14.29 -3.45
C LEU A 70 -1.86 14.09 -2.92
N ILE A 71 -1.54 14.69 -1.77
CA ILE A 71 -0.23 14.54 -1.15
C ILE A 71 -0.03 13.07 -0.79
N ASN A 72 1.14 12.56 -1.14
CA ASN A 72 1.53 11.19 -0.82
C ASN A 72 3.02 11.14 -0.55
N TRP A 73 3.44 10.06 0.08
CA TRP A 73 4.84 9.75 0.30
C TRP A 73 5.30 8.72 -0.73
N SER A 74 6.32 9.04 -1.51
CA SER A 74 6.77 8.18 -2.60
C SER A 74 7.65 7.02 -2.14
N LYS A 75 7.62 5.89 -2.89
CA LYS A 75 8.61 4.81 -2.75
C LYS A 75 10.01 5.33 -3.11
N ARG A 76 11.05 4.63 -2.67
CA ARG A 76 12.39 4.89 -3.19
C ARG A 76 12.43 4.61 -4.70
N ALA A 77 13.19 5.41 -5.44
CA ALA A 77 13.34 5.24 -6.88
C ALA A 77 14.10 3.96 -7.28
N ASP A 78 14.83 3.34 -6.34
CA ASP A 78 15.55 2.08 -6.53
C ASP A 78 14.73 0.84 -6.14
N LEU A 79 13.44 1.01 -5.81
CA LEU A 79 12.50 -0.04 -5.43
C LEU A 79 12.89 -0.85 -4.19
N VAL A 80 13.95 -0.46 -3.48
CA VAL A 80 14.38 -1.11 -2.26
C VAL A 80 13.35 -0.81 -1.15
N PRO A 81 12.85 -1.84 -0.43
CA PRO A 81 11.96 -1.64 0.70
C PRO A 81 12.59 -0.74 1.76
N ASP A 82 11.81 0.17 2.31
CA ASP A 82 12.26 1.02 3.40
C ASP A 82 11.14 1.36 4.39
N GLY A 83 11.51 1.47 5.65
CA GLY A 83 10.57 1.66 6.75
C GLY A 83 10.57 0.49 7.74
N PRO A 84 9.60 0.46 8.66
CA PRO A 84 8.43 1.34 8.74
C PRO A 84 8.77 2.72 9.34
N PHE A 85 7.90 3.72 9.15
CA PHE A 85 8.17 5.11 9.54
C PHE A 85 7.05 5.72 10.38
N ASN A 86 7.42 6.44 11.45
CA ASN A 86 6.49 7.11 12.35
C ASN A 86 5.37 6.20 12.87
N VAL A 87 5.68 4.93 13.10
CA VAL A 87 4.73 3.94 13.63
C VAL A 87 5.01 3.66 15.10
N ASN A 88 3.97 3.29 15.84
CA ASN A 88 4.13 2.85 17.22
C ASN A 88 4.90 1.53 17.26
N HIS A 89 5.92 1.44 18.10
CA HIS A 89 6.71 0.22 18.27
C HIS A 89 5.89 -0.98 18.75
N ASP A 90 4.80 -0.74 19.49
CA ASP A 90 3.90 -1.82 19.94
C ASP A 90 3.08 -2.44 18.79
N ASP A 91 2.83 -1.66 17.73
CA ASP A 91 2.02 -2.06 16.58
C ASP A 91 2.90 -2.50 15.38
N PHE A 92 4.13 -1.99 15.30
CA PHE A 92 5.06 -2.21 14.20
C PHE A 92 6.52 -2.28 14.68
N ASP A 93 7.24 -3.31 14.23
CA ASP A 93 8.66 -3.50 14.56
C ASP A 93 9.54 -2.54 13.74
N GLY A 94 10.58 -1.96 14.34
CA GLY A 94 11.67 -1.27 13.60
C GLY A 94 11.41 0.17 13.14
N SER A 95 10.56 0.95 13.83
CA SER A 95 10.23 2.33 13.43
C SER A 95 11.44 3.28 13.37
N SER A 96 11.56 4.06 12.29
CA SER A 96 12.42 5.25 12.24
C SER A 96 11.58 6.52 12.07
N GLU A 97 12.09 7.65 12.59
CA GLU A 97 11.41 8.93 12.53
C GLU A 97 11.62 9.59 11.16
N ARG A 98 10.52 9.92 10.49
CA ARG A 98 10.48 10.73 9.27
C ARG A 98 9.82 12.05 9.59
N ILE A 99 10.67 13.05 9.77
CA ILE A 99 10.24 14.41 10.06
C ILE A 99 9.66 15.04 8.80
N THR A 100 8.45 15.58 8.91
CA THR A 100 7.86 16.47 7.93
C THR A 100 7.96 17.92 8.41
N SER A 101 8.32 18.81 7.50
CA SER A 101 8.44 20.24 7.74
C SER A 101 7.69 21.03 6.69
N ILE A 102 7.23 22.21 7.07
CA ILE A 102 6.74 23.24 6.15
C ILE A 102 7.84 24.26 5.91
N GLU A 103 8.05 24.61 4.65
CA GLU A 103 8.93 25.70 4.24
C GLU A 103 8.09 26.89 3.77
N VAL A 104 8.51 28.09 4.16
CA VAL A 104 7.95 29.35 3.67
C VAL A 104 8.95 30.05 2.76
N PHE A 105 8.47 30.47 1.60
CA PHE A 105 9.23 31.26 0.64
C PHE A 105 8.83 32.72 0.71
N LYS A 106 9.78 33.59 0.37
CA LYS A 106 9.50 35.00 0.09
C LYS A 106 8.40 35.10 -0.98
N SER A 107 7.59 36.14 -0.84
CA SER A 107 6.62 36.49 -1.88
C SER A 107 7.34 36.80 -3.20
N LEU A 108 6.59 36.81 -4.31
CA LEU A 108 7.15 37.11 -5.63
C LEU A 108 7.80 38.50 -5.68
N GLU A 109 7.30 39.43 -4.86
CA GLU A 109 7.84 40.79 -4.68
C GLU A 109 8.96 40.88 -3.63
N GLN A 110 9.52 39.74 -3.21
CA GLN A 110 10.66 39.64 -2.30
C GLN A 110 10.40 40.18 -0.88
N ASP A 111 9.13 40.20 -0.43
CA ASP A 111 8.81 40.55 0.95
C ASP A 111 9.38 39.47 1.90
N PRO A 112 10.26 39.84 2.85
CA PRO A 112 10.81 38.88 3.79
C PRO A 112 9.72 38.27 4.67
N VAL A 113 9.68 36.94 4.73
CA VAL A 113 8.80 36.17 5.59
C VAL A 113 9.59 35.04 6.23
N GLN A 114 9.23 34.71 7.47
CA GLN A 114 9.80 33.63 8.26
C GLN A 114 8.78 33.19 9.32
N PHE A 115 8.97 32.00 9.86
CA PHE A 115 8.22 31.55 11.03
C PHE A 115 8.67 32.33 12.29
N ALA A 116 7.86 32.28 13.34
CA ALA A 116 8.08 33.05 14.58
C ALA A 116 9.41 32.70 15.30
N ASN A 117 9.97 31.51 15.03
CA ASN A 117 11.27 31.07 15.51
C ASN A 117 12.47 31.67 14.72
N GLY A 118 12.20 32.46 13.68
CA GLY A 118 13.24 33.09 12.84
C GLY A 118 13.77 32.21 11.72
N THR A 119 13.12 31.09 11.39
CA THR A 119 13.51 30.19 10.30
C THR A 119 12.54 30.23 9.14
N ALA A 120 13.02 29.86 7.94
CA ALA A 120 12.16 29.63 6.78
C ALA A 120 11.54 28.22 6.76
N ILE A 121 11.99 27.32 7.64
CA ILE A 121 11.53 25.93 7.72
C ILE A 121 11.10 25.66 9.15
N GLN A 122 9.89 25.14 9.32
CA GLN A 122 9.32 24.75 10.59
C GLN A 122 8.91 23.28 10.53
N GLU A 123 9.43 22.48 11.45
CA GLU A 123 8.92 21.11 11.67
C GLU A 123 7.44 21.17 12.04
N LEU A 124 6.64 20.28 11.46
CA LEU A 124 5.22 20.22 11.79
C LEU A 124 5.04 19.86 13.28
N PRO A 125 4.17 20.56 14.02
CA PRO A 125 4.07 20.42 15.48
C PRO A 125 3.31 19.16 15.94
N ASP A 126 2.59 18.51 15.03
CA ASP A 126 1.74 17.34 15.28
C ASP A 126 2.50 16.03 15.06
N GLU A 127 1.85 14.90 15.37
CA GLU A 127 2.40 13.59 15.06
C GLU A 127 2.63 13.46 13.55
N HIS A 128 3.88 13.15 13.15
CA HIS A 128 4.23 12.93 11.76
C HIS A 128 3.40 11.78 11.15
N PRO A 129 3.07 11.84 9.85
CA PRO A 129 2.22 10.83 9.24
C PRO A 129 2.83 9.44 9.41
N ARG A 130 2.00 8.49 9.85
CA ARG A 130 2.38 7.08 10.00
C ARG A 130 2.39 6.44 8.63
N VAL A 131 3.52 5.89 8.21
CA VAL A 131 3.61 5.27 6.88
C VAL A 131 4.48 4.03 6.89
N VAL A 132 4.01 3.01 6.16
CA VAL A 132 4.72 1.75 5.99
C VAL A 132 4.94 1.44 4.51
N PHE A 133 6.02 0.72 4.20
CA PHE A 133 6.17 0.08 2.90
C PHE A 133 5.41 -1.24 2.92
N GLY A 134 4.19 -1.22 2.36
CA GLY A 134 3.32 -2.38 2.26
C GLY A 134 3.39 -3.08 0.91
N ARG A 135 3.02 -4.37 0.88
CA ARG A 135 2.75 -5.15 -0.33
C ARG A 135 1.63 -6.15 -0.08
N VAL A 136 0.98 -6.61 -1.14
CA VAL A 136 0.11 -7.80 -1.09
C VAL A 136 0.91 -9.02 -1.54
N ASN A 137 0.86 -10.11 -0.78
CA ASN A 137 1.44 -11.39 -1.14
C ASN A 137 0.36 -12.46 -1.24
N MET A 138 0.48 -13.36 -2.20
CA MET A 138 -0.39 -14.53 -2.33
C MET A 138 0.46 -15.79 -2.20
N ASN A 139 -0.10 -16.83 -1.58
CA ASN A 139 0.61 -18.09 -1.42
C ASN A 139 0.26 -19.04 -2.55
N ASP A 140 1.24 -19.84 -3.00
CA ASP A 140 0.99 -21.00 -3.82
C ASP A 140 0.11 -22.00 -3.08
N VAL A 141 -0.82 -22.60 -3.80
CA VAL A 141 -1.80 -23.52 -3.24
C VAL A 141 -2.02 -24.71 -4.14
N GLY A 142 -2.62 -25.75 -3.58
CA GLY A 142 -3.09 -26.84 -4.40
C GLY A 142 -4.24 -27.60 -3.76
N GLY A 143 -4.91 -28.36 -4.60
CA GLY A 143 -6.07 -29.15 -4.21
C GLY A 143 -6.35 -30.25 -5.21
N VAL A 144 -7.49 -30.88 -5.01
CA VAL A 144 -7.99 -31.90 -5.94
C VAL A 144 -8.47 -31.19 -7.21
N GLU A 145 -8.25 -31.80 -8.36
CA GLU A 145 -8.80 -31.31 -9.63
C GLU A 145 -10.33 -31.17 -9.56
N GLY A 146 -10.86 -30.12 -10.19
CA GLY A 146 -12.29 -29.80 -10.18
C GLY A 146 -12.83 -29.27 -8.86
N SER A 147 -12.01 -29.16 -7.81
CA SER A 147 -12.40 -28.51 -6.56
C SER A 147 -12.11 -27.00 -6.58
N ASP A 148 -12.90 -26.26 -5.81
CA ASP A 148 -12.64 -24.87 -5.51
C ASP A 148 -11.43 -24.79 -4.56
N ILE A 149 -10.34 -24.17 -5.01
CA ILE A 149 -9.12 -24.03 -4.20
C ILE A 149 -9.08 -22.63 -3.61
N THR A 150 -9.15 -22.51 -2.29
CA THR A 150 -8.92 -21.25 -1.58
C THR A 150 -7.50 -20.76 -1.82
N VAL A 151 -7.38 -19.49 -2.20
CA VAL A 151 -6.10 -18.80 -2.41
C VAL A 151 -5.92 -17.77 -1.29
N PRO A 152 -5.05 -18.01 -0.29
CA PRO A 152 -4.78 -17.05 0.77
C PRO A 152 -4.06 -15.81 0.24
N LEU A 153 -4.47 -14.65 0.75
CA LEU A 153 -3.87 -13.35 0.51
C LEU A 153 -3.41 -12.75 1.83
N GLN A 154 -2.25 -12.08 1.81
CA GLN A 154 -1.70 -11.39 2.95
C GLN A 154 -1.24 -9.97 2.57
N VAL A 155 -1.71 -8.96 3.30
CA VAL A 155 -1.12 -7.63 3.29
C VAL A 155 0.05 -7.62 4.27
N GLN A 156 1.24 -7.38 3.74
CA GLN A 156 2.50 -7.37 4.48
C GLN A 156 3.08 -5.96 4.54
N TYR A 157 3.95 -5.71 5.51
CA TYR A 157 4.80 -4.52 5.53
C TYR A 157 6.27 -4.90 5.78
N TRP A 158 7.19 -4.06 5.31
CA TRP A 158 8.62 -4.21 5.60
C TRP A 158 8.94 -3.70 7.02
N ASN A 159 9.49 -4.57 7.87
CA ASN A 159 9.82 -4.22 9.26
C ASN A 159 11.27 -3.74 9.48
N GLY A 160 12.02 -3.54 8.40
CA GLY A 160 13.46 -3.25 8.43
C GLY A 160 14.32 -4.44 7.99
N ASP A 161 13.87 -5.67 8.22
CA ASP A 161 14.61 -6.90 7.91
C ASP A 161 13.87 -7.84 6.94
N ALA A 162 12.55 -7.91 7.05
CA ALA A 162 11.71 -8.78 6.22
C ALA A 162 10.30 -8.21 6.07
N PHE A 163 9.58 -8.74 5.08
CA PHE A 163 8.13 -8.53 5.00
C PHE A 163 7.41 -9.42 6.01
N VAL A 164 6.60 -8.79 6.86
CA VAL A 164 5.81 -9.45 7.91
C VAL A 164 4.34 -9.08 7.80
N ASN A 165 3.46 -9.85 8.43
CA ASN A 165 2.01 -9.61 8.40
C ASN A 165 1.65 -8.23 8.96
N ASN A 166 0.82 -7.46 8.25
CA ASN A 166 0.27 -6.22 8.77
C ASN A 166 -1.00 -6.49 9.61
N ALA A 167 -0.83 -6.89 10.87
CA ALA A 167 -1.94 -7.22 11.76
C ALA A 167 -2.87 -6.02 12.05
N SER A 168 -2.40 -4.80 11.81
CA SER A 168 -3.15 -3.55 11.97
C SER A 168 -4.07 -3.25 10.78
N ASP A 169 -3.93 -3.95 9.66
CA ASP A 169 -4.81 -3.79 8.50
C ASP A 169 -6.08 -4.65 8.65
N SER A 170 -7.24 -4.00 8.66
CA SER A 170 -8.55 -4.66 8.60
C SER A 170 -9.54 -3.91 7.72
N PHE A 171 -8.99 -3.18 6.75
CA PHE A 171 -9.71 -2.22 5.89
C PHE A 171 -9.29 -2.27 4.42
N THR A 172 -8.17 -2.92 4.09
CA THR A 172 -7.82 -3.16 2.68
C THR A 172 -8.79 -4.16 2.08
N ASP A 173 -9.51 -3.72 1.05
CA ASP A 173 -10.47 -4.54 0.31
C ASP A 173 -9.96 -4.77 -1.11
N ILE A 174 -9.99 -6.03 -1.58
CA ILE A 174 -9.48 -6.39 -2.91
C ILE A 174 -10.48 -7.31 -3.62
N ASP A 175 -10.99 -6.88 -4.77
CA ASP A 175 -11.79 -7.70 -5.67
C ASP A 175 -10.89 -8.67 -6.45
N SER A 176 -11.34 -9.92 -6.60
CA SER A 176 -10.63 -10.87 -7.45
C SER A 176 -10.64 -10.39 -8.90
N GLU A 177 -9.48 -10.09 -9.45
CA GLU A 177 -9.33 -9.61 -10.82
C GLU A 177 -8.02 -10.15 -11.37
N ILE A 178 -8.09 -10.89 -12.48
CA ILE A 178 -6.89 -11.47 -13.10
C ILE A 178 -6.26 -10.41 -14.00
N ASP A 179 -4.98 -10.14 -13.78
CA ASP A 179 -4.17 -9.36 -14.72
C ASP A 179 -3.86 -10.21 -15.96
N GLY A 180 -4.46 -9.85 -17.09
CA GLY A 180 -4.30 -10.59 -18.35
C GLY A 180 -5.02 -11.94 -18.36
N SER A 181 -4.28 -13.03 -18.52
CA SER A 181 -4.83 -14.39 -18.61
C SER A 181 -3.99 -15.36 -17.77
N PRO A 182 -4.62 -16.35 -17.11
CA PRO A 182 -3.88 -17.37 -16.38
C PRO A 182 -2.89 -18.11 -17.27
N THR A 183 -1.69 -18.37 -16.75
CA THR A 183 -0.62 -19.03 -17.50
C THR A 183 -0.47 -20.46 -17.03
N VAL A 184 -0.60 -21.43 -17.93
CA VAL A 184 -0.33 -22.84 -17.60
C VAL A 184 1.18 -23.05 -17.52
N ILE A 185 1.69 -23.32 -16.31
CA ILE A 185 3.10 -23.67 -16.09
C ILE A 185 3.34 -25.15 -16.37
N TRP A 186 2.39 -26.00 -15.97
CA TRP A 186 2.47 -27.44 -16.19
C TRP A 186 1.12 -28.02 -16.61
N PRO A 187 0.97 -28.47 -17.87
CA PRO A 187 -0.24 -29.12 -18.34
C PRO A 187 -0.17 -30.65 -18.29
N GLU A 188 -1.27 -31.31 -17.90
CA GLU A 188 -1.60 -32.67 -18.36
C GLU A 188 -2.52 -32.65 -19.62
N GLY A 189 -3.08 -31.48 -20.00
CA GLY A 189 -4.02 -31.27 -21.11
C GLY A 189 -3.68 -30.08 -22.05
N ALA A 190 -4.56 -29.77 -23.02
CA ALA A 190 -4.23 -28.85 -24.13
C ALA A 190 -4.43 -27.35 -23.86
N THR A 191 -5.39 -26.95 -23.02
CA THR A 191 -5.71 -25.55 -22.69
C THR A 191 -6.52 -25.49 -21.37
N THR A 192 -6.35 -24.43 -20.59
CA THR A 192 -7.11 -24.20 -19.35
C THR A 192 -8.00 -22.95 -19.42
N SER A 193 -8.99 -22.90 -18.54
CA SER A 193 -9.91 -21.77 -18.30
C SER A 193 -10.10 -21.54 -16.80
N VAL A 194 -9.00 -21.62 -16.03
CA VAL A 194 -9.02 -21.29 -14.60
C VAL A 194 -9.50 -19.86 -14.38
N THR A 195 -10.35 -19.66 -13.36
CA THR A 195 -10.78 -18.33 -12.92
C THR A 195 -10.39 -18.12 -11.46
N LEU A 196 -10.19 -16.85 -11.09
CA LEU A 196 -10.09 -16.41 -9.71
C LEU A 196 -11.40 -15.68 -9.37
N GLN A 197 -12.03 -16.05 -8.27
CA GLN A 197 -13.31 -15.51 -7.85
C GLN A 197 -13.27 -15.10 -6.38
N GLY A 198 -14.10 -14.13 -6.02
CA GLY A 198 -14.35 -13.74 -4.64
C GLY A 198 -13.88 -12.33 -4.34
N TYR A 199 -13.78 -12.05 -3.05
CA TYR A 199 -13.45 -10.73 -2.53
C TYR A 199 -12.65 -10.91 -1.26
N ALA A 200 -11.51 -10.24 -1.18
CA ALA A 200 -10.64 -10.26 -0.02
C ALA A 200 -11.04 -9.13 0.93
N ASP A 201 -11.94 -9.43 1.86
CA ASP A 201 -12.14 -8.63 3.07
C ASP A 201 -10.97 -8.91 4.03
N VAL A 202 -9.97 -8.04 4.06
CA VAL A 202 -8.77 -8.25 4.88
C VAL A 202 -9.12 -8.06 6.36
N LYS A 203 -8.70 -9.02 7.18
CA LYS A 203 -8.81 -8.98 8.64
C LYS A 203 -7.46 -9.33 9.25
N SER A 204 -6.90 -8.38 10.00
CA SER A 204 -5.54 -8.45 10.56
C SER A 204 -4.49 -8.85 9.52
N GLY A 205 -4.54 -8.22 8.35
CA GLY A 205 -3.59 -8.41 7.26
C GLY A 205 -3.79 -9.70 6.45
N ILE A 206 -4.81 -10.51 6.73
CA ILE A 206 -5.04 -11.79 6.05
C ILE A 206 -6.44 -11.86 5.46
N SER A 207 -6.57 -12.50 4.29
CA SER A 207 -7.85 -12.91 3.74
C SER A 207 -7.76 -14.29 3.08
N ASN A 208 -8.88 -15.03 3.11
CA ASN A 208 -9.07 -16.30 2.42
C ASN A 208 -10.29 -16.23 1.48
N GLY A 209 -10.68 -15.03 1.07
CA GLY A 209 -11.88 -14.80 0.28
C GLY A 209 -11.76 -15.17 -1.20
N PHE A 210 -10.53 -15.38 -1.70
CA PHE A 210 -10.29 -15.79 -3.08
C PHE A 210 -10.39 -17.31 -3.26
N SER A 211 -10.95 -17.71 -4.40
CA SER A 211 -11.10 -19.09 -4.82
C SER A 211 -10.71 -19.22 -6.29
N ALA A 212 -9.72 -20.07 -6.56
CA ALA A 212 -9.36 -20.49 -7.91
C ALA A 212 -10.20 -21.70 -8.33
N LYS A 213 -10.70 -21.70 -9.56
CA LYS A 213 -11.61 -22.75 -10.08
C LYS A 213 -11.29 -23.11 -11.53
N GLN A 214 -11.25 -24.41 -11.82
CA GLN A 214 -11.23 -24.91 -13.20
C GLN A 214 -12.63 -24.81 -13.83
N ASP A 215 -12.69 -24.75 -15.16
CA ASP A 215 -13.95 -24.91 -15.87
C ASP A 215 -14.53 -26.32 -15.61
N PRO A 216 -15.79 -26.43 -15.17
CA PRO A 216 -16.42 -27.71 -14.89
C PRO A 216 -16.44 -28.69 -16.07
N ASN A 217 -16.31 -28.20 -17.31
CA ASN A 217 -16.25 -29.04 -18.51
C ASN A 217 -14.84 -29.51 -18.86
N PHE A 218 -13.80 -28.94 -18.26
CA PHE A 218 -12.40 -29.20 -18.55
C PHE A 218 -11.59 -29.36 -17.26
N ILE A 219 -11.87 -30.44 -16.53
CA ILE A 219 -11.13 -30.81 -15.32
C ILE A 219 -9.91 -31.65 -15.71
N THR A 220 -8.73 -31.19 -15.36
CA THR A 220 -7.45 -31.87 -15.61
C THR A 220 -6.48 -31.59 -14.48
N ARG A 221 -5.43 -32.40 -14.37
CA ARG A 221 -4.28 -32.03 -13.55
C ARG A 221 -3.50 -30.92 -14.25
N GLU A 222 -3.18 -29.87 -13.52
CA GLU A 222 -2.41 -28.75 -14.04
C GLU A 222 -1.85 -27.86 -12.93
N GLN A 223 -0.83 -27.06 -13.29
CA GLN A 223 -0.37 -25.93 -12.51
C GLN A 223 -0.57 -24.65 -13.30
N VAL A 224 -1.28 -23.70 -12.71
CA VAL A 224 -1.65 -22.45 -13.35
C VAL A 224 -1.18 -21.30 -12.49
N GLU A 225 -0.43 -20.39 -13.10
CA GLU A 225 -0.07 -19.10 -12.51
C GLU A 225 -1.20 -18.09 -12.74
N ILE A 226 -1.55 -17.37 -11.69
CA ILE A 226 -2.53 -16.31 -11.72
C ILE A 226 -1.88 -15.05 -11.12
N TRP A 227 -2.01 -13.93 -11.83
CA TRP A 227 -1.59 -12.62 -11.38
C TRP A 227 -2.82 -11.82 -10.96
N GLN A 228 -2.86 -11.30 -9.73
CA GLN A 228 -3.98 -10.51 -9.21
C GLN A 228 -3.77 -9.02 -9.51
N ALA A 229 -4.66 -8.42 -10.28
CA ALA A 229 -4.58 -7.02 -10.66
C ALA A 229 -4.88 -6.08 -9.47
N LEU A 230 -3.88 -5.38 -8.95
CA LEU A 230 -4.04 -4.36 -7.91
C LEU A 230 -4.19 -2.95 -8.49
N ASN A 231 -3.55 -2.69 -9.63
CA ASN A 231 -3.58 -1.41 -10.34
C ASN A 231 -4.76 -1.24 -11.31
N SER A 232 -5.76 -2.13 -11.25
CA SER A 232 -6.98 -1.99 -12.04
C SER A 232 -7.82 -0.79 -11.57
N THR A 233 -8.81 -0.38 -12.37
CA THR A 233 -9.76 0.67 -11.96
C THR A 233 -10.63 0.24 -10.78
N THR A 234 -10.87 -1.06 -10.63
CA THR A 234 -11.68 -1.62 -9.53
C THR A 234 -10.92 -1.57 -8.21
N ASN A 235 -9.69 -2.11 -8.20
CA ASN A 235 -8.90 -2.21 -6.99
C ASN A 235 -8.21 -0.88 -6.66
N ALA A 236 -7.55 -0.24 -7.63
CA ALA A 236 -6.86 1.05 -7.46
C ALA A 236 -5.84 1.07 -6.30
N LEU A 237 -5.12 -0.03 -6.08
CA LEU A 237 -4.10 -0.22 -5.04
C LEU A 237 -2.67 -0.39 -5.59
N PRO A 238 -2.18 0.43 -6.54
CA PRO A 238 -0.85 0.24 -7.13
C PRO A 238 0.29 0.33 -6.11
N TRP A 239 0.08 0.99 -4.96
CA TRP A 239 1.08 1.10 -3.90
C TRP A 239 1.34 -0.20 -3.14
N LEU A 240 0.52 -1.24 -3.33
CA LEU A 240 0.69 -2.58 -2.76
C LEU A 240 1.35 -3.58 -3.72
N MET A 241 1.69 -3.15 -4.95
CA MET A 241 2.55 -3.91 -5.86
C MET A 241 3.99 -3.97 -5.35
N PHE A 242 4.77 -4.92 -5.86
CA PHE A 242 6.15 -5.16 -5.43
C PHE A 242 7.01 -5.69 -6.57
N ASP A 243 8.30 -5.37 -6.58
CA ASP A 243 9.33 -5.92 -7.49
C ASP A 243 9.60 -7.39 -7.11
N TRP A 244 8.79 -8.30 -7.65
CA TRP A 244 8.81 -9.73 -7.32
C TRP A 244 9.99 -10.45 -7.97
N ASP A 245 10.39 -10.01 -9.18
CA ASP A 245 11.52 -10.59 -9.91
C ASP A 245 12.88 -9.98 -9.52
N GLN A 246 12.86 -8.90 -8.72
CA GLN A 246 14.03 -8.19 -8.17
C GLN A 246 14.93 -7.61 -9.27
N ASN A 247 14.32 -7.15 -10.37
CA ASN A 247 15.03 -6.56 -11.49
C ASN A 247 15.35 -5.07 -11.28
N GLY A 248 14.69 -4.40 -10.32
CA GLY A 248 14.87 -2.98 -10.02
C GLY A 248 14.37 -2.02 -11.11
N THR A 249 13.48 -2.46 -12.00
CA THR A 249 12.92 -1.66 -13.10
C THR A 249 11.46 -1.28 -12.91
N ASP A 250 10.66 -2.18 -12.36
CA ASP A 250 9.23 -2.00 -12.15
C ASP A 250 8.74 -2.82 -10.95
N GLU A 251 7.49 -2.59 -10.57
CA GLU A 251 6.80 -3.40 -9.57
C GLU A 251 5.68 -4.16 -10.27
N GLU A 252 5.45 -5.40 -9.86
CA GLU A 252 4.45 -6.26 -10.45
C GLU A 252 3.29 -6.51 -9.49
N ASN A 253 2.16 -6.87 -10.11
CA ASN A 253 1.03 -7.46 -9.42
C ASN A 253 1.47 -8.76 -8.70
N PRO A 254 0.91 -9.13 -7.55
CA PRO A 254 1.24 -10.39 -6.89
C PRO A 254 0.72 -11.57 -7.70
N SER A 255 1.50 -12.66 -7.72
CA SER A 255 1.11 -13.91 -8.36
C SER A 255 0.94 -15.06 -7.36
N THR A 256 0.25 -16.11 -7.81
CA THR A 256 0.12 -17.39 -7.11
C THR A 256 0.15 -18.52 -8.13
N VAL A 257 0.76 -19.64 -7.78
CA VAL A 257 0.64 -20.89 -8.52
C VAL A 257 -0.41 -21.78 -7.86
N VAL A 258 -1.45 -22.09 -8.62
CA VAL A 258 -2.52 -23.01 -8.20
C VAL A 258 -2.30 -24.36 -8.85
N THR A 259 -2.12 -25.40 -8.03
CA THR A 259 -1.95 -26.79 -8.46
C THR A 259 -3.25 -27.57 -8.31
N PHE A 260 -3.85 -27.96 -9.43
CA PHE A 260 -4.99 -28.87 -9.47
C PHE A 260 -4.51 -30.31 -9.66
N GLY A 261 -5.01 -31.23 -8.83
CA GLY A 261 -4.72 -32.66 -8.91
C GLY A 261 -3.57 -33.14 -8.02
N ILE A 262 -3.35 -32.49 -6.86
CA ILE A 262 -2.58 -33.13 -5.78
C ILE A 262 -3.46 -34.13 -5.03
N TYR A 263 -3.16 -35.41 -5.22
CA TYR A 263 -3.81 -36.50 -4.49
C TYR A 263 -3.44 -36.46 -3.01
N ARG A 264 -4.43 -36.30 -2.13
CA ARG A 264 -4.32 -36.83 -0.77
C ARG A 264 -4.31 -38.35 -0.90
N GLY A 265 -3.30 -39.03 -0.35
CA GLY A 265 -3.29 -40.49 -0.28
C GLY A 265 -4.64 -41.01 0.24
N ASN A 266 -5.13 -42.09 -0.36
CA ASN A 266 -6.46 -42.68 -0.14
C ASN A 266 -7.10 -42.38 1.23
N ASP A 267 -8.25 -41.71 1.24
CA ASP A 267 -9.11 -41.54 2.43
C ASP A 267 -9.85 -42.84 2.83
N ARG A 268 -9.41 -43.99 2.28
CA ARG A 268 -9.94 -45.34 2.55
C ARG A 268 -8.78 -46.33 2.67
N VAL A 269 -7.96 -46.20 3.69
CA VAL A 269 -7.24 -47.36 4.21
C VAL A 269 -8.23 -48.17 5.05
N ILE A 270 -8.85 -49.18 4.43
CA ILE A 270 -9.52 -50.24 5.20
C ILE A 270 -8.40 -51.15 5.72
N TYR A 271 -8.02 -50.98 6.98
CA TYR A 271 -7.16 -51.95 7.66
C TYR A 271 -7.94 -53.27 7.79
N ARG A 272 -7.54 -54.32 7.07
CA ARG A 272 -7.88 -55.70 7.45
C ARG A 272 -6.71 -56.28 8.23
N GLY A 273 -6.77 -56.15 9.55
CA GLY A 273 -6.15 -57.07 10.49
C GLY A 273 -7.23 -57.41 11.52
N GLU A 274 -7.45 -58.63 11.99
CA GLU A 274 -6.92 -59.97 11.76
C GLU A 274 -8.07 -60.93 12.14
N SER A 275 -8.00 -62.22 11.84
CA SER A 275 -8.65 -63.20 12.71
C SER A 275 -7.55 -63.91 13.46
N GLY A 276 -7.42 -63.60 14.76
CA GLY A 276 -6.33 -64.07 15.59
C GLY A 276 -6.31 -65.57 15.88
N LEU A 277 -5.37 -65.91 16.76
CA LEU A 277 -5.15 -67.20 17.46
C LEU A 277 -4.39 -68.25 16.61
N THR A 278 -3.27 -68.83 17.04
CA THR A 278 -2.76 -69.19 18.38
C THR A 278 -1.22 -69.05 18.43
N GLY A 279 -0.52 -68.84 19.54
CA GLY A 279 -0.89 -69.17 20.91
C GLY A 279 -0.43 -70.59 21.34
N GLN A 280 0.73 -71.08 20.91
CA GLN A 280 1.65 -71.94 21.69
C GLN A 280 2.98 -72.14 20.96
#